data_AF-A0A966WQF1-F1
#
_entry.id   AF-A0A966WQF1-F1
#
_cell.length_a   1.000
_cell.length_b   1.000
_cell.length_c   1.000
_cell.angle_alpha   90.00
_cell.angle_beta   90.00
_cell.angle_gamma   90.00
#
_symmetry.space_group_name_H-M   'P 1'
#
loop_
_entity.id
_entity.type
_entity.pdbx_description
1 polymer ?
#
loop_
_entity_poly.entity_id
_entity_poly.type
_entity_poly.pdbx_seq_one_letter_code
_entity_poly.pdbx_strand_id
1 'polypeptide(L)'
;MRAQPGLGFAPMRHTTLLLCDLQNDFLHPHGAYGRAGCGAPEIAALPARLAPLLARVRGQGGLVISTHFTLVPGHGGEPFISPHLKRLRPFLGRGDFQPGGWGHA
;
A
#
# COMPACT_ATOMS: atom_id res chain seq x y z
N MET A 1 -5.88 30.18 -36.51
CA MET A 1 -6.42 29.04 -35.74
C MET A 1 -5.48 28.78 -34.58
N ARG A 2 -5.82 29.19 -33.34
CA ARG A 2 -4.99 28.91 -32.15
C ARG A 2 -5.32 27.50 -31.68
N ALA A 3 -4.32 26.62 -31.63
CA ALA A 3 -4.47 25.31 -31.01
C ALA A 3 -4.93 25.49 -29.56
N GLN A 4 -5.99 24.79 -29.17
CA GLN A 4 -6.35 24.64 -27.75
C GLN A 4 -5.17 23.93 -27.06
N PRO A 5 -4.65 24.43 -25.93
CA PRO A 5 -3.61 23.70 -25.20
C PRO A 5 -4.27 22.42 -24.67
N GLY A 6 -3.95 21.30 -25.32
CA GLY A 6 -4.38 19.98 -24.87
C GLY A 6 -3.98 19.79 -23.41
N LEU A 7 -4.78 19.05 -22.65
CA LEU A 7 -4.39 18.57 -21.32
C LEU A 7 -3.09 17.75 -21.44
N GLY A 8 -1.95 18.42 -21.43
CA GLY A 8 -0.66 17.80 -21.23
C GLY A 8 -0.57 17.36 -19.78
N PHE A 9 -0.07 16.16 -19.53
CA PHE A 9 0.26 15.75 -18.17
C PHE A 9 1.22 16.76 -17.54
N ALA A 10 1.05 17.02 -16.24
CA ALA A 10 1.98 17.87 -15.52
C ALA A 10 3.42 17.34 -15.66
N PRO A 11 4.44 18.21 -15.67
CA PRO A 11 5.83 17.76 -15.62
C PRO A 11 6.07 16.80 -14.45
N MET A 12 6.97 15.82 -14.61
CA MET A 12 7.20 14.81 -13.56
C MET A 12 7.60 15.40 -12.21
N ARG A 13 8.38 16.49 -12.19
CA ARG A 13 8.70 17.24 -10.97
C ARG A 13 7.49 17.78 -10.19
N HIS A 14 6.32 17.87 -10.82
CA HIS A 14 5.05 18.27 -10.20
C HIS A 14 4.06 17.08 -10.09
N THR A 15 4.54 15.86 -10.34
CA THR A 15 3.75 14.62 -10.30
C THR A 15 4.29 13.73 -9.19
N THR A 16 3.38 13.11 -8.43
CA THR A 16 3.72 12.14 -7.38
C THR A 16 3.11 10.78 -7.72
N LEU A 17 3.88 9.72 -7.55
CA LEU A 17 3.39 8.36 -7.49
C LEU A 17 3.11 8.00 -6.02
N LEU A 18 1.84 7.80 -5.69
CA LEU A 18 1.41 7.31 -4.37
C LEU A 18 1.25 5.79 -4.42
N LEU A 19 2.03 5.08 -3.61
CA LEU A 19 1.84 3.67 -3.33
C LEU A 19 0.87 3.56 -2.16
N CYS A 20 -0.28 2.95 -2.41
CA CYS A 20 -1.30 2.77 -1.38
C CYS A 20 -1.12 1.39 -0.74
N ASP A 21 -0.58 1.36 0.47
CA ASP A 21 -0.59 0.21 1.38
C ASP A 21 -0.04 -1.09 0.75
N LEU A 22 1.05 -1.00 -0.01
CA LEU A 22 1.73 -2.16 -0.60
C LEU A 22 2.59 -2.89 0.43
N GLN A 23 1.94 -3.43 1.46
CA GLN A 23 2.58 -4.04 2.64
C GLN A 23 2.47 -5.57 2.59
N ASN A 24 3.44 -6.28 3.16
CA ASN A 24 3.44 -7.74 3.22
C ASN A 24 2.15 -8.35 3.81
N ASP A 25 1.49 -7.69 4.75
CA ASP A 25 0.23 -8.16 5.33
C ASP A 25 -0.95 -8.15 4.34
N PHE A 26 -0.87 -7.37 3.27
CA PHE A 26 -1.78 -7.47 2.12
C PHE A 26 -1.25 -8.40 1.03
N LEU A 27 0.07 -8.44 0.81
CA LEU A 27 0.68 -9.00 -0.39
C LEU A 27 1.17 -10.45 -0.25
N HIS A 28 1.77 -10.78 0.90
CA HIS A 28 2.50 -12.03 1.07
C HIS A 28 1.57 -13.16 1.53
N PRO A 29 1.76 -14.41 1.07
CA PRO A 29 0.98 -15.57 1.55
C PRO A 29 0.98 -15.77 3.08
N HIS A 30 2.04 -15.32 3.74
CA HIS A 30 2.18 -15.36 5.21
C HIS A 30 1.73 -14.08 5.93
N GLY A 31 1.37 -13.03 5.18
CA GLY A 31 0.77 -11.83 5.73
C GLY A 31 -0.67 -12.05 6.19
N ALA A 32 -1.24 -11.09 6.93
CA ALA A 32 -2.59 -11.16 7.49
C ALA A 32 -3.65 -11.65 6.48
N TYR A 33 -3.70 -11.05 5.29
CA TYR A 33 -4.67 -11.42 4.24
C TYR A 33 -4.35 -12.78 3.62
N GLY A 34 -3.07 -13.11 3.45
CA GLY A 34 -2.63 -14.41 2.93
C GLY A 34 -3.04 -15.56 3.84
N ARG A 35 -2.80 -15.43 5.15
CA ARG A 35 -3.19 -16.44 6.16
C ARG A 35 -4.71 -16.60 6.27
N ALA A 36 -5.47 -15.54 5.94
CA ALA A 36 -6.93 -15.56 5.92
C ALA A 36 -7.54 -16.06 4.59
N GLY A 37 -6.72 -16.46 3.60
CA GLY A 37 -7.18 -16.88 2.28
C GLY A 37 -7.82 -15.74 1.45
N CYS A 38 -7.54 -14.48 1.81
CA CYS A 38 -8.08 -13.28 1.18
C CYS A 38 -7.07 -12.61 0.22
N GLY A 39 -6.00 -13.30 -0.16
CA GLY A 39 -5.03 -12.82 -1.15
C GLY A 39 -5.59 -12.85 -2.57
N ALA A 40 -4.96 -12.08 -3.47
CA ALA A 40 -5.28 -12.09 -4.90
C ALA A 40 -3.97 -12.05 -5.73
N PRO A 41 -3.80 -12.92 -6.74
CA PRO A 41 -2.59 -12.96 -7.56
C PRO A 41 -2.26 -11.62 -8.24
N GLU A 42 -3.29 -10.88 -8.64
CA GLU A 42 -3.16 -9.59 -9.30
C GLU A 42 -2.56 -8.53 -8.37
N ILE A 43 -2.91 -8.59 -7.08
CA ILE A 43 -2.39 -7.70 -6.04
C ILE A 43 -0.95 -8.11 -5.69
N ALA A 44 -0.70 -9.41 -5.51
CA ALA A 44 0.64 -9.93 -5.22
C ALA A 44 1.66 -9.61 -6.33
N ALA A 45 1.22 -9.44 -7.58
CA ALA A 45 2.05 -9.05 -8.71
C ALA A 45 2.41 -7.55 -8.74
N LEU A 46 1.74 -6.69 -7.96
CA LEU A 46 1.93 -5.24 -8.02
C LEU A 46 3.37 -4.77 -7.78
N PRO A 47 4.13 -5.29 -6.78
CA PRO A 47 5.50 -4.84 -6.56
C PRO A 47 6.38 -4.96 -7.81
N ALA A 48 6.33 -6.11 -8.49
CA ALA A 48 7.10 -6.35 -9.71
C ALA A 48 6.63 -5.45 -10.87
N ARG A 49 5.31 -5.24 -11.02
CA ARG A 49 4.75 -4.38 -12.08
C ARG A 49 5.07 -2.90 -11.86
N LEU A 50 5.13 -2.45 -10.61
CA LEU A 50 5.34 -1.06 -10.24
C LEU A 50 6.82 -0.68 -10.19
N ALA A 51 7.72 -1.61 -9.84
CA ALA A 51 9.17 -1.35 -9.77
C ALA A 51 9.74 -0.54 -10.96
N PRO A 52 9.48 -0.88 -12.24
CA PRO A 52 9.97 -0.08 -13.37
C PRO A 52 9.31 1.31 -13.45
N LEU A 53 8.05 1.46 -13.02
CA LEU A 53 7.38 2.75 -12.95
C LEU A 53 8.01 3.64 -11.88
N LEU A 54 8.28 3.11 -10.68
CA LEU A 54 8.97 3.84 -9.61
C LEU A 54 10.33 4.35 -10.08
N ALA A 55 11.09 3.50 -10.77
CA ALA A 55 12.39 3.88 -11.33
C ALA A 55 12.27 5.04 -12.33
N ARG A 56 11.28 4.99 -13.22
CA ARG A 56 11.04 6.06 -14.20
C ARG A 56 10.59 7.36 -13.56
N VAL A 57 9.70 7.31 -12.58
CA VAL A 57 9.23 8.50 -11.85
C VAL A 57 10.41 9.18 -11.13
N ARG A 58 11.21 8.41 -10.37
CA ARG A 58 12.40 8.93 -9.68
C ARG A 58 13.44 9.48 -10.66
N GLY A 59 13.71 8.76 -11.75
CA GLY A 59 14.67 9.17 -12.78
C GLY A 59 14.28 10.47 -13.53
N GLN A 60 13.01 10.85 -13.51
CA GLN A 60 12.50 12.09 -14.12
C GLN A 60 12.22 13.20 -13.08
N GLY A 61 12.71 13.04 -11.85
CA GLY A 61 12.57 14.02 -10.77
C GLY A 61 11.18 14.07 -10.12
N GLY A 62 10.34 13.05 -10.36
CA GLY A 62 9.06 12.90 -9.69
C GLY A 62 9.20 12.30 -8.29
N LEU A 63 8.19 12.54 -7.45
CA LEU A 63 8.17 12.07 -6.07
C LEU A 63 7.49 10.69 -5.98
N VAL A 64 8.01 9.81 -5.12
CA VAL A 64 7.35 8.55 -4.75
C VAL A 64 7.05 8.59 -3.26
N ILE A 65 5.78 8.46 -2.90
CA ILE A 65 5.29 8.42 -1.52
C ILE A 65 4.62 7.06 -1.28
N SER A 66 4.74 6.51 -0.08
CA SER A 66 4.01 5.31 0.34
C SER A 66 3.11 5.64 1.52
N THR A 67 1.87 5.17 1.49
CA THR A 67 1.02 5.07 2.68
C THR A 67 1.10 3.65 3.23
N HIS A 68 0.93 3.53 4.54
CA HIS A 68 0.94 2.24 5.21
C HIS A 68 -0.26 2.15 6.16
N PHE A 69 -1.16 1.22 5.88
CA PHE A 69 -2.21 0.82 6.81
C PHE A 69 -1.55 0.29 8.08
N THR A 70 -2.07 0.73 9.21
CA THR A 70 -1.45 0.47 10.50
C THR A 70 -2.52 0.09 11.50
N LEU A 71 -2.34 -1.05 12.14
CA LEU A 71 -3.07 -1.40 13.35
C LEU A 71 -2.19 -1.06 14.54
N VAL A 72 -2.49 0.07 15.18
CA VAL A 72 -1.70 0.56 16.31
C VAL A 72 -1.88 -0.40 17.49
N PRO A 73 -0.79 -0.96 18.06
CA PRO A 73 -0.89 -1.81 19.24
C PRO A 73 -1.41 -1.01 20.44
N GLY A 74 -2.42 -1.55 21.11
CA GLY A 74 -2.93 -1.07 22.39
C GLY A 74 -2.25 -1.77 23.58
N HIS A 75 -2.86 -1.64 24.75
CA HIS A 75 -2.36 -2.28 25.97
C HIS A 75 -2.32 -3.81 25.82
N GLY A 76 -1.21 -4.43 26.23
CA GLY A 76 -1.02 -5.88 26.11
C GLY A 76 -0.75 -6.39 24.69
N GLY A 77 -0.59 -5.50 23.70
CA GLY A 77 -0.23 -5.85 22.32
C GLY A 77 -1.41 -6.13 21.38
N GLU A 78 -2.65 -6.08 21.89
CA GLU A 78 -3.83 -6.19 21.02
C GLU A 78 -4.03 -4.90 20.21
N PRO A 79 -4.28 -4.97 18.90
CA PRO A 79 -4.43 -3.79 18.06
C PRO A 79 -5.74 -3.03 18.33
N PHE A 80 -5.71 -1.71 18.16
CA PHE A 80 -6.92 -0.89 18.06
C PHE A 80 -7.63 -1.16 16.73
N ILE A 81 -8.76 -1.87 16.78
CA ILE A 81 -9.58 -2.19 15.60
C ILE A 81 -11.00 -1.65 15.83
N SER A 82 -11.52 -0.87 14.87
CA SER A 82 -12.90 -0.40 14.94
C SER A 82 -13.90 -1.57 14.85
N PRO A 83 -15.08 -1.49 15.50
CA PRO A 83 -16.10 -2.55 15.40
C PRO A 83 -16.51 -2.86 13.96
N HIS A 84 -16.51 -1.84 13.09
CA HIS A 84 -16.81 -2.02 11.67
C HIS A 84 -15.74 -2.84 10.95
N LEU A 85 -14.46 -2.49 11.11
CA LEU A 85 -13.36 -3.22 10.49
C LEU A 85 -13.29 -4.65 11.02
N LYS A 86 -13.46 -4.86 12.32
CA LYS A 86 -13.43 -6.21 12.93
C LYS A 86 -14.54 -7.11 12.38
N ARG A 87 -15.72 -6.56 12.07
CA ARG A 87 -16.81 -7.30 11.41
C ARG A 87 -16.45 -7.71 9.98
N LEU A 88 -15.80 -6.82 9.22
CA LEU A 88 -15.41 -7.10 7.83
C LEU A 88 -14.18 -8.00 7.72
N ARG A 89 -13.29 -7.96 8.72
CA ARG A 89 -12.00 -8.65 8.76
C ARG A 89 -11.82 -9.29 10.13
N PRO A 90 -12.62 -10.31 10.48
CA PRO A 90 -12.58 -10.93 11.81
C PRO A 90 -11.23 -11.59 12.12
N PHE A 91 -10.46 -11.94 11.09
CA PHE A 91 -9.15 -12.58 11.19
C PHE A 91 -8.03 -11.66 11.70
N LEU A 92 -8.19 -10.33 11.63
CA LEU A 92 -7.13 -9.39 12.05
C LEU A 92 -6.88 -9.49 13.56
N GLY A 93 -5.62 -9.61 13.95
CA GLY A 93 -5.24 -9.76 15.35
C GLY A 93 -3.85 -9.22 15.66
N ARG A 94 -3.33 -9.61 16.82
CA ARG A 94 -2.00 -9.23 17.32
C ARG A 94 -0.91 -9.46 16.27
N GLY A 95 -0.11 -8.41 16.03
CA GLY A 95 1.04 -8.44 15.12
C GLY A 95 0.72 -8.09 13.66
N ASP A 96 -0.55 -8.16 13.24
CA ASP A 96 -0.95 -7.74 11.89
C ASP A 96 -0.84 -6.22 11.75
N PHE A 97 -0.25 -5.75 10.65
CA PHE A 97 -0.03 -4.34 10.33
C PHE A 97 0.64 -3.52 11.44
N GLN A 98 1.43 -4.19 12.29
CA GLN A 98 2.13 -3.56 13.39
C GLN A 98 3.26 -2.66 12.86
N PRO A 99 3.37 -1.39 13.30
CA PRO A 99 4.43 -0.49 12.88
C PRO A 99 5.83 -1.11 13.03
N GLY A 100 6.62 -1.06 11.96
CA GLY A 100 8.00 -1.58 11.95
C GLY A 100 8.11 -3.12 11.96
N GLY A 101 6.99 -3.84 11.94
CA GLY A 101 6.96 -5.29 11.77
C GLY A 101 7.18 -5.72 10.32
N TRP A 102 7.56 -6.99 10.12
CA TRP A 102 7.75 -7.54 8.77
C TRP A 102 6.48 -7.44 7.91
N GLY A 103 5.31 -7.66 8.49
CA GLY A 103 4.03 -7.54 7.78
C GLY A 103 3.69 -6.11 7.34
N HIS A 104 4.27 -5.10 8.01
CA HIS A 104 4.06 -3.69 7.72
C HIS A 104 4.98 -3.15 6.61
N ALA A 105 6.09 -3.86 6.34
CA ALA A 105 7.09 -3.54 5.31
C ALA A 105 6.64 -3.90 3.89
#